data_AF-A0A2R6EKU2-F1
#
_entry.id   AF-A0A2R6EKU2-F1
#
_cell.length_a   1.000
_cell.length_b   1.000
_cell.length_c   1.000
_cell.angle_alpha   90.00
_cell.angle_beta   90.00
_cell.angle_gamma   90.00
#
_symmetry.space_group_name_H-M   'P 1'
#
loop_
_entity.id
_entity.type
_entity.pdbx_description
1 polymer ?
#
loop_
_entity_poly.entity_id
_entity_poly.type
_entity_poly.pdbx_seq_one_letter_code
_entity_poly.pdbx_strand_id
1 'polypeptide(L)'
;MRHLYQQSSTQERFPEEEGNGYATEAADLSLTHAFEGLGVHKVYARVAESNEASMRVLEKLGFQQEGVLREQSYCLGEHLDMHYFGLLESER
;
A
#
# COMPACT_ATOMS: atom_id res chain seq x y z
N MET A 1 14.69 19.09 19.44
CA MET A 1 13.29 18.65 19.19
C MET A 1 13.31 17.32 18.44
N ARG A 2 13.40 16.19 19.15
CA ARG A 2 13.26 14.84 18.59
C ARG A 2 12.18 14.18 19.42
N HIS A 3 10.92 14.23 19.03
CA HIS A 3 9.87 13.50 19.71
C HIS A 3 8.68 13.34 18.76
N LEU A 4 8.20 12.09 18.67
CA LEU A 4 6.87 11.64 18.24
C LEU A 4 6.63 11.37 16.74
N TYR A 5 7.11 10.22 16.26
CA TYR A 5 6.31 9.31 15.43
C TYR A 5 6.69 7.87 15.77
N GLN A 6 6.47 7.49 17.02
CA GLN A 6 6.44 6.07 17.38
C GLN A 6 5.06 5.56 16.93
N GLN A 7 4.89 5.33 15.62
CA GLN A 7 3.77 4.54 15.15
C GLN A 7 4.07 3.10 15.52
N SER A 8 3.68 2.72 16.73
CA SER A 8 3.38 1.34 17.06
C SER A 8 2.15 0.92 16.26
N SER A 9 2.31 0.78 14.95
CA SER A 9 1.37 0.06 14.12
C SER A 9 1.66 -1.42 14.37
N THR A 10 1.01 -1.98 15.38
CA THR A 10 0.81 -3.42 15.44
C THR A 10 0.00 -3.76 14.20
N GLN A 11 0.67 -4.14 13.12
CA GLN A 11 -0.01 -4.68 11.96
C GLN A 11 -0.55 -6.04 12.42
N GLU A 12 -1.84 -6.08 12.74
CA GLU A 12 -2.54 -7.32 13.03
C GLU A 12 -2.41 -8.20 11.79
N ARG A 13 -1.59 -9.24 11.91
CA ARG A 13 -1.44 -10.27 10.91
C ARG A 13 -2.35 -11.42 11.28
N PHE A 14 -2.97 -12.00 10.26
CA PHE A 14 -3.77 -13.21 10.34
C PHE A 14 -3.08 -14.27 9.46
N PRO A 15 -2.04 -14.96 9.96
CA PRO A 15 -1.18 -15.81 9.14
C PRO A 15 -1.94 -16.96 8.46
N GLU A 16 -3.02 -17.43 9.07
CA GLU A 16 -3.88 -18.49 8.54
C GLU A 16 -4.69 -18.03 7.31
N GLU A 17 -4.89 -16.71 7.16
CA GLU A 17 -5.65 -16.09 6.07
C GLU A 17 -4.72 -15.51 4.97
N GLU A 18 -3.41 -15.53 5.19
CA GLU A 18 -2.42 -15.08 4.22
C GLU A 18 -2.36 -16.03 3.01
N GLY A 19 -2.20 -15.47 1.81
CA GLY A 19 -2.11 -16.27 0.58
C GLY A 19 -3.45 -16.74 0.00
N ASN A 20 -4.56 -16.54 0.70
CA ASN A 20 -5.91 -16.93 0.24
C ASN A 20 -6.56 -15.91 -0.73
N GLY A 21 -5.88 -14.79 -1.02
CA GLY A 21 -6.36 -13.79 -1.99
C GLY A 21 -7.27 -12.69 -1.43
N TYR A 22 -7.71 -12.80 -0.16
CA TYR A 22 -8.63 -11.83 0.45
C TYR A 22 -8.15 -10.38 0.40
N ALA A 23 -6.85 -10.14 0.60
CA ALA A 23 -6.29 -8.78 0.48
C ALA A 23 -6.44 -8.20 -0.93
N THR A 24 -6.36 -9.05 -1.96
CA THR A 24 -6.53 -8.63 -3.37
C THR A 24 -8.00 -8.33 -3.65
N GLU A 25 -8.91 -9.21 -3.22
CA GLU A 25 -10.36 -9.02 -3.37
C GLU A 25 -10.86 -7.75 -2.65
N ALA A 26 -10.45 -7.56 -1.39
CA ALA A 26 -10.83 -6.38 -0.61
C ALA A 26 -10.29 -5.08 -1.23
N ALA A 27 -9.04 -5.10 -1.73
CA ALA A 27 -8.45 -3.96 -2.41
C ALA A 27 -9.17 -3.68 -3.74
N ASP A 28 -9.51 -4.70 -4.51
CA ASP A 28 -10.26 -4.56 -5.77
C ASP A 28 -11.63 -3.91 -5.56
N LEU A 29 -12.40 -4.39 -4.57
CA LEU A 29 -13.69 -3.78 -4.20
C LEU A 29 -13.54 -2.33 -3.76
N SER A 30 -12.49 -2.01 -3.00
CA SER A 30 -12.21 -0.65 -2.54
C SER A 30 -11.91 0.28 -3.72
N LEU A 31 -11.17 -0.18 -4.71
CA LEU A 31 -10.86 0.57 -5.93
C LEU A 31 -12.11 0.79 -6.77
N THR A 32 -12.94 -0.24 -6.98
CA THR A 32 -14.24 -0.10 -7.66
C THR A 32 -15.07 0.99 -7.00
N HIS A 33 -15.18 0.99 -5.67
CA HIS A 33 -15.89 2.04 -4.96
C HIS A 33 -15.24 3.43 -5.13
N ALA A 34 -13.91 3.52 -5.10
CA ALA A 34 -13.20 4.78 -5.26
C ALA A 34 -13.42 5.41 -6.65
N PHE A 35 -13.29 4.62 -7.73
CA PHE A 35 -13.44 5.13 -9.10
C PHE A 35 -14.91 5.29 -9.49
N GLU A 36 -15.73 4.26 -9.34
CA GLU A 36 -17.12 4.28 -9.80
C GLU A 36 -18.06 4.99 -8.81
N GLY A 37 -17.81 4.82 -7.50
CA GLY A 37 -18.66 5.39 -6.45
C GLY A 37 -18.31 6.83 -6.09
N LEU A 38 -17.02 7.14 -5.94
CA LEU A 38 -16.54 8.45 -5.53
C LEU A 38 -16.05 9.32 -6.70
N GLY A 39 -15.78 8.74 -7.87
CA GLY A 39 -15.30 9.48 -9.04
C GLY A 39 -13.90 10.05 -8.88
N VAL A 40 -13.02 9.38 -8.12
CA VAL A 40 -11.63 9.85 -7.96
C VAL A 40 -10.84 9.64 -9.24
N HIS A 41 -9.99 10.59 -9.60
CA HIS A 41 -9.15 10.46 -10.80
C HIS A 41 -7.98 9.47 -10.60
N LYS A 42 -7.49 9.34 -9.36
CA LYS A 42 -6.29 8.55 -9.05
C LYS A 42 -6.35 8.01 -7.63
N VAL A 43 -5.90 6.77 -7.46
CA VAL A 43 -5.59 6.16 -6.17
C VAL A 43 -4.08 5.94 -6.08
N TYR A 44 -3.52 6.12 -4.88
CA TYR A 44 -2.12 5.78 -4.62
C TYR A 44 -1.99 4.92 -3.38
N ALA A 45 -0.92 4.13 -3.35
CA ALA A 45 -0.53 3.31 -2.22
C ALA A 45 0.95 3.51 -1.90
N ARG A 46 1.31 3.38 -0.62
CA ARG A 46 2.70 3.39 -0.16
C ARG A 46 3.01 2.08 0.54
N VAL A 47 4.13 1.46 0.19
CA VAL A 47 4.55 0.17 0.71
C VAL A 47 6.00 0.27 1.18
N ALA A 48 6.30 -0.24 2.38
CA ALA A 48 7.69 -0.32 2.83
C ALA A 48 8.47 -1.33 1.97
N GLU A 49 9.75 -1.06 1.71
CA GLU A 49 10.62 -1.91 0.88
C GLU A 49 10.59 -3.40 1.29
N SER A 50 10.45 -3.68 2.59
CA SER A 50 10.38 -5.05 3.12
C SER A 50 9.07 -5.81 2.85
N ASN A 51 8.04 -5.15 2.29
CA ASN A 51 6.71 -5.74 2.07
C ASN A 51 6.43 -6.04 0.58
N GLU A 52 7.24 -6.94 0.01
CA GLU A 52 7.07 -7.38 -1.37
C GLU A 52 5.71 -8.02 -1.68
N ALA A 53 5.08 -8.66 -0.68
CA ALA A 53 3.78 -9.29 -0.86
C ALA A 53 2.72 -8.25 -1.23
N SER A 54 2.71 -7.09 -0.55
CA SER A 54 1.83 -5.99 -0.88
C SER A 54 2.16 -5.35 -2.24
N MET A 55 3.45 -5.26 -2.60
CA MET A 55 3.85 -4.75 -3.92
C MET A 55 3.28 -5.62 -5.04
N ARG A 56 3.39 -6.96 -4.92
CA ARG A 56 2.79 -7.90 -5.89
C ARG A 56 1.27 -7.80 -5.99
N VAL A 57 0.58 -7.50 -4.88
CA VAL A 57 -0.88 -7.26 -4.92
C VAL A 57 -1.19 -5.99 -5.71
N LEU A 58 -0.46 -4.90 -5.47
CA LEU A 58 -0.65 -3.64 -6.20
C LEU A 58 -0.40 -3.83 -7.71
N GLU A 59 0.68 -4.50 -8.09
CA GLU A 59 1.00 -4.81 -9.48
C GLU A 59 -0.11 -5.63 -10.15
N LYS A 60 -0.67 -6.64 -9.46
CA LYS A 60 -1.80 -7.44 -9.96
C LYS A 60 -3.08 -6.61 -10.17
N LEU A 61 -3.27 -5.56 -9.38
CA LEU A 61 -4.41 -4.64 -9.47
C LEU A 61 -4.17 -3.50 -10.48
N GLY A 62 -3.07 -3.55 -11.25
CA GLY A 62 -2.77 -2.61 -12.32
C GLY A 62 -1.98 -1.37 -11.89
N PHE A 63 -1.66 -1.23 -10.60
CA PHE A 63 -0.87 -0.09 -10.13
C PHE A 63 0.52 -0.06 -10.79
N GLN A 64 0.99 1.14 -11.07
CA GLN A 64 2.34 1.41 -11.56
C GLN A 64 3.21 1.99 -10.45
N GLN A 65 4.47 1.55 -10.35
CA GLN A 65 5.42 2.15 -9.42
C GLN A 65 5.84 3.54 -9.93
N GLU A 66 5.61 4.57 -9.12
CA GLU A 66 5.88 5.96 -9.49
C GLU A 66 7.14 6.52 -8.83
N GLY A 67 7.64 5.88 -7.78
CA GLY A 67 8.89 6.28 -7.15
C GLY A 67 9.20 5.54 -5.86
N VAL A 68 10.39 5.85 -5.34
CA VAL A 68 10.87 5.39 -4.03
C VAL A 68 11.32 6.62 -3.24
N LEU A 69 10.75 6.80 -2.05
CA LEU A 69 11.18 7.83 -1.11
C LEU A 69 12.12 7.19 -0.09
N ARG A 70 13.39 7.59 -0.15
CA ARG A 70 14.47 7.05 0.69
C ARG A 70 14.33 7.48 2.15
N GLU A 71 14.50 6.54 3.07
CA GLU A 71 14.45 6.76 4.54
C GLU A 71 13.19 7.51 5.04
N GLN A 72 12.09 7.43 4.27
CA GLN A 72 10.89 8.25 4.46
C GLN A 72 10.11 7.90 5.72
N SER A 73 10.11 6.63 6.13
CA SER A 73 9.41 6.15 7.32
C SER A 73 10.40 5.66 8.37
N TYR A 74 10.10 5.84 9.65
CA TYR A 74 10.86 5.24 10.74
C TYR A 74 9.97 4.21 11.45
N CYS A 75 10.35 2.94 11.44
CA CYS A 75 9.59 1.85 12.03
C CYS A 75 10.55 0.85 12.69
N LEU A 76 10.18 0.33 13.87
CA LEU A 76 10.95 -0.69 14.60
C LEU A 76 12.44 -0.37 14.82
N GLY A 77 12.82 0.91 14.85
CA GLY A 77 14.22 1.32 15.06
C GLY A 77 14.99 1.62 13.78
N GLU A 78 14.36 1.47 12.62
CA GLU A 78 15.02 1.60 11.32
C GLU A 78 14.32 2.63 10.44
N HIS A 79 15.11 3.36 9.65
CA HIS A 79 14.59 4.16 8.55
C HIS A 79 14.36 3.25 7.34
N LEU A 80 13.16 3.34 6.74
CA LEU A 80 12.71 2.48 5.66
C LEU A 80 12.41 3.31 4.42
N ASP A 81 12.84 2.79 3.28
CA ASP A 81 12.43 3.27 1.97
C ASP A 81 10.95 2.93 1.73
N MET A 82 10.23 3.88 1.15
CA MET A 82 8.81 3.75 0.86
C MET A 82 8.60 3.78 -0.65
N HIS A 83 8.07 2.70 -1.19
CA HIS A 83 7.68 2.57 -2.59
C HIS A 83 6.28 3.14 -2.77
N TYR A 84 6.14 4.04 -3.75
CA TYR A 84 4.87 4.67 -4.11
C TYR A 84 4.35 4.09 -5.41
N PHE A 85 3.08 3.72 -5.38
CA PHE A 85 2.35 3.17 -6.50
C PHE A 85 1.14 4.04 -6.80
N GLY A 86 0.83 4.24 -8.08
CA GLY A 86 -0.34 4.97 -8.56
C GLY A 86 -1.20 4.13 -9.49
N LEU A 87 -2.50 4.35 -9.47
CA LEU A 87 -3.46 3.82 -10.44
C LEU A 87 -4.39 4.95 -10.86
N LEU A 88 -4.44 5.23 -12.15
CA LEU A 88 -5.34 6.22 -12.75
C LEU A 88 -6.69 5.58 -13.08
N GLU A 89 -7.74 6.38 -13.05
CA GLU A 89 -9.09 5.98 -13.50
C GLU A 89 -9.08 5.40 -14.92
N SER A 90 -8.25 5.96 -15.81
CA SER A 90 -8.14 5.50 -17.20
C SER A 90 -7.46 4.14 -17.38
N GLU A 91 -6.84 3.60 -16.32
CA GLU A 91 -6.15 2.31 -16.31
C GLU A 91 -7.01 1.20 -15.69
N ARG A 92 -8.26 1.54 -15.35
CA ARG A 92 -9.23 0.70 -14.64
C ARG A 92 -10.31 0.12 -15.56
#